data_AF-A0A328YLR1-F1
#
_entry.id   AF-A0A328YLR1-F1
#
_cell.length_a   1.000
_cell.length_b   1.000
_cell.length_c   1.000
_cell.angle_alpha   90.00
_cell.angle_beta   90.00
_cell.angle_gamma   90.00
#
_symmetry.space_group_name_H-M   'P 1'
#
loop_
_entity.id
_entity.type
_entity.pdbx_description
1 polymer ?
#
loop_
_entity_poly.entity_id
_entity_poly.type
_entity_poly.pdbx_seq_one_letter_code
_entity_poly.pdbx_strand_id
1 'polypeptide(L)' 'MKLTILLSFIGNLEAIGVAIIALIGFIIGWKFSNFFIPPRDYWTKSGLAMFSAKLGIAVTGACVAVWGVAALITAIFS' A
#
# COMPACT_ATOMS: atom_id res chain seq x y z
N MET A 1 4.98 17.99 -29.73
CA MET A 1 5.54 18.59 -28.50
C MET A 1 4.47 18.85 -27.44
N LYS A 2 3.38 19.61 -27.72
CA LYS A 2 2.29 19.85 -26.74
C LYS A 2 1.62 18.57 -26.20
N LEU A 3 1.30 17.61 -27.06
CA LEU A 3 0.65 16.35 -26.67
C LEU A 3 1.54 15.49 -25.75
N THR A 4 2.85 15.44 -26.02
CA THR A 4 3.84 14.70 -25.20
C THR A 4 3.96 15.26 -23.78
N ILE A 5 3.94 16.59 -23.64
CA ILE A 5 3.98 17.26 -22.33
C ILE A 5 2.69 16.96 -21.55
N LEU A 6 1.55 16.99 -22.22
CA LEU A 6 0.25 16.73 -21.59
C LEU A 6 0.13 15.28 -21.10
N LEU A 7 0.54 14.31 -21.92
CA LEU A 7 0.56 12.88 -21.55
C LEU A 7 1.51 12.60 -20.37
N SER A 8 2.68 13.23 -20.36
CA SER A 8 3.63 13.12 -19.24
C SER A 8 3.03 13.67 -17.95
N PHE A 9 2.35 14.82 -18.00
CA PHE A 9 1.72 15.43 -16.84
C PHE A 9 0.59 14.55 -16.25
N ILE A 10 -0.26 13.99 -17.12
CA ILE A 10 -1.34 13.08 -16.71
C ILE A 10 -0.76 11.80 -16.09
N GLY A 11 0.24 11.20 -16.72
CA GLY A 11 0.90 10.00 -16.16
C GLY A 11 1.53 10.24 -14.79
N ASN A 12 2.13 11.43 -14.57
CA ASN A 12 2.67 11.79 -13.27
C ASN A 12 1.59 11.97 -12.19
N LEU A 13 0.45 12.57 -12.56
CA LEU A 13 -0.70 12.71 -11.64
C LEU A 13 -1.26 11.35 -11.21
N GLU A 14 -1.40 10.42 -12.15
CA GLU A 14 -1.84 9.06 -11.85
C GLU A 14 -0.86 8.34 -10.92
N ALA A 15 0.44 8.44 -11.18
CA ALA A 15 1.47 7.84 -10.33
C ALA A 15 1.43 8.40 -8.89
N ILE A 16 1.23 9.72 -8.73
CA ILE A 16 1.07 10.36 -7.42
C ILE A 16 -0.18 9.83 -6.71
N GLY A 17 -1.31 9.72 -7.41
CA GLY A 17 -2.55 9.17 -6.86
C GLY A 17 -2.39 7.74 -6.36
N VAL A 18 -1.78 6.87 -7.17
CA VAL A 18 -1.48 5.47 -6.80
C VAL A 18 -0.54 5.41 -5.59
N ALA A 19 0.48 6.27 -5.54
CA ALA A 19 1.41 6.33 -4.41
C ALA A 19 0.70 6.71 -3.10
N ILE A 20 -0.23 7.68 -3.14
CA ILE A 20 -1.03 8.08 -1.97
C ILE A 20 -1.90 6.92 -1.49
N ILE A 21 -2.60 6.23 -2.39
CA ILE A 21 -3.45 5.08 -2.05
C ILE A 21 -2.61 3.95 -1.44
N ALA A 22 -1.46 3.64 -2.05
CA ALA A 22 -0.54 2.63 -1.54
C ALA A 22 -0.02 3.00 -0.13
N LEU A 23 0.30 4.27 0.11
CA LEU A 23 0.76 4.75 1.41
C LEU A 23 -0.33 4.64 2.49
N ILE A 24 -1.58 4.97 2.15
CA ILE A 24 -2.72 4.79 3.07
C ILE A 24 -2.90 3.30 3.39
N GLY A 25 -2.91 2.43 2.36
CA GLY A 25 -3.00 0.98 2.54
C GLY A 25 -1.86 0.42 3.38
N PHE A 26 -0.63 0.93 3.19
CA PHE A 26 0.53 0.56 3.99
C PHE A 26 0.36 0.94 5.47
N ILE A 27 -0.08 2.16 5.76
CA ILE A 27 -0.28 2.64 7.14
C ILE A 27 -1.35 1.79 7.85
N ILE A 28 -2.46 1.51 7.16
CA ILE A 28 -3.54 0.67 7.69
C ILE A 28 -3.01 -0.76 7.94
N GLY A 29 -2.33 -1.36 6.96
CA GLY A 29 -1.72 -2.68 7.10
C GLY A 29 -0.70 -2.74 8.23
N TRP A 30 0.10 -1.68 8.42
CA TRP A 30 1.04 -1.58 9.53
C TRP A 30 0.32 -1.55 10.88
N LYS A 31 -0.74 -0.75 11.01
CA LYS A 31 -1.56 -0.73 12.23
C LYS A 31 -2.22 -2.07 12.51
N PHE A 32 -2.72 -2.74 11.46
CA PHE A 32 -3.30 -4.09 11.55
C PHE A 32 -2.25 -5.12 11.99
N SER A 33 -1.01 -5.00 11.51
CA SER A 33 0.09 -5.89 11.91
C SER A 33 0.41 -5.82 13.41
N ASN A 34 0.21 -4.67 14.05
CA ASN A 34 0.41 -4.54 15.50
C ASN A 34 -0.63 -5.30 16.32
N PHE A 35 -1.80 -5.60 15.74
CA PHE A 35 -2.82 -6.43 16.39
C PHE A 35 -2.44 -7.92 16.34
N PHE A 36 -1.94 -8.41 15.20
CA PHE A 36 -1.58 -9.83 15.03
C PHE A 36 -0.19 -10.18 15.55
N ILE A 37 0.75 -9.24 15.51
CA ILE A 37 2.13 -9.43 15.92
C ILE A 37 2.34 -8.58 17.18
N PRO A 38 2.19 -9.18 18.38
CA PRO A 38 2.36 -8.46 19.63
C PRO A 38 3.81 -7.95 19.78
N PRO A 39 4.06 -7.01 20.70
CA PRO A 39 5.39 -6.49 20.97
C PRO A 39 6.42 -7.59 21.24
N ARG A 40 7.69 -7.29 20.95
CA ARG A 40 8.84 -8.21 21.07
C ARG A 40 8.85 -8.98 22.40
N ASP A 41 8.39 -8.35 23.46
CA ASP A 41 8.43 -8.88 24.83
C ASP A 41 7.67 -10.22 24.99
N TYR A 42 6.76 -10.53 24.07
CA TYR A 42 5.95 -11.76 24.13
C TYR A 42 6.52 -12.93 23.31
N TRP A 43 7.55 -12.72 22.47
CA TRP A 43 8.05 -13.74 21.55
C TRP A 43 9.58 -13.89 21.67
N THR A 44 10.05 -15.14 21.76
CA THR A 44 11.49 -15.49 21.75
C THR A 44 12.16 -15.31 20.37
N LYS A 45 11.46 -14.76 19.37
CA LYS A 45 11.97 -14.58 18.01
C LYS A 45 12.81 -13.30 17.85
N SER A 46 13.72 -13.30 16.89
CA SER A 46 14.57 -12.15 16.60
C SER A 46 13.72 -10.94 16.17
N GLY A 47 14.08 -9.73 16.62
CA GLY A 47 13.34 -8.50 16.28
C GLY A 47 13.24 -8.25 14.77
N LEU A 48 14.23 -8.72 14.01
CA LEU A 48 14.21 -8.67 12.55
C LEU A 48 13.10 -9.53 11.94
N ALA A 49 12.84 -10.73 12.47
CA ALA A 49 11.77 -11.59 12.00
C ALA A 49 10.37 -10.99 12.28
N MET A 50 10.23 -10.27 13.40
CA MET A 50 8.98 -9.59 13.73
C MET A 50 8.77 -8.36 12.85
N PHE A 51 9.83 -7.58 12.61
CA PHE A 51 9.77 -6.43 11.70
C PHE A 51 9.44 -6.85 10.27
N SER A 52 10.09 -7.90 9.75
CA SER A 52 9.83 -8.39 8.39
C SER A 52 8.41 -8.92 8.23
N ALA A 53 7.86 -9.60 9.24
CA ALA A 53 6.46 -10.03 9.23
C ALA A 53 5.50 -8.84 9.24
N LYS A 54 5.74 -7.82 10.07
CA LYS A 54 4.94 -6.58 10.10
C LYS A 54 5.01 -5.84 8.76
N LEU A 55 6.21 -5.74 8.19
CA LEU A 55 6.43 -5.15 6.89
C LEU A 55 5.69 -5.91 5.79
N GLY A 56 5.71 -7.24 5.82
CA GLY A 56 4.97 -8.08 4.86
C GLY A 56 3.46 -7.82 4.88
N ILE A 57 2.87 -7.70 6.08
CA ILE A 57 1.44 -7.36 6.24
C ILE A 57 1.17 -5.95 5.70
N ALA A 58 2.03 -4.98 6.01
CA ALA A 58 1.86 -3.61 5.55
C ALA A 58 1.99 -3.48 4.02
N VAL A 59 2.96 -4.16 3.40
CA VAL A 59 3.12 -4.22 1.94
C VAL A 59 1.91 -4.87 1.29
N THR A 60 1.40 -5.97 1.86
CA THR A 60 0.17 -6.61 1.38
C THR A 60 -1.02 -5.66 1.45
N GLY A 61 -1.16 -4.91 2.55
CA GLY A 61 -2.19 -3.88 2.70
C GLY A 61 -2.11 -2.78 1.63
N ALA A 62 -0.89 -2.35 1.28
CA ALA A 62 -0.67 -1.40 0.18
C ALA A 62 -1.13 -1.97 -1.18
N CYS A 63 -0.75 -3.21 -1.50
CA CYS A 63 -1.14 -3.87 -2.74
C CYS A 63 -2.67 -4.06 -2.84
N VAL A 64 -3.31 -4.48 -1.76
CA VAL A 64 -4.77 -4.66 -1.71
C VAL A 64 -5.50 -3.33 -1.87
N ALA A 65 -5.00 -2.25 -1.27
CA ALA A 65 -5.60 -0.93 -1.44
C ALA A 65 -5.57 -0.46 -2.90
N VAL A 66 -4.43 -0.60 -3.56
CA VAL A 66 -4.30 -0.24 -4.98
C VAL A 66 -5.20 -1.10 -5.87
N TRP A 67 -5.19 -2.42 -5.65
CA TRP A 67 -6.02 -3.34 -6.41
C TRP A 67 -7.52 -3.09 -6.18
N GLY A 68 -7.93 -2.84 -4.93
CA GLY A 68 -9.31 -2.54 -4.57
C GLY A 68 -9.83 -1.26 -5.23
N VAL A 69 -9.01 -0.21 -5.31
CA VAL A 69 -9.38 1.01 -6.04
C VAL A 69 -9.52 0.74 -7.54
N ALA A 70 -8.59 -0.02 -8.15
CA ALA A 70 -8.70 -0.38 -9.56
C ALA A 70 -9.96 -1.21 -9.86
N ALA A 71 -10.30 -2.16 -8.98
CA ALA A 71 -11.53 -2.95 -9.09
C ALA A 71 -12.79 -2.09 -8.95
N LEU A 72 -12.81 -1.14 -8.00
CA LEU A 72 -13.92 -0.21 -7.82
C LEU A 72 -14.15 0.68 -9.04
N ILE A 73 -13.07 1.25 -9.60
CA ILE A 73 -13.14 2.05 -10.83
C ILE A 73 -13.73 1.20 -11.95
N THR A 74 -13.22 -0.02 -12.14
CA THR A 74 -13.73 -0.93 -13.17
C THR A 74 -15.22 -1.20 -13.00
N ALA A 75 -15.69 -1.46 -11.78
CA ALA A 75 -17.09 -1.73 -11.49
C ALA A 75 -18.02 -0.51 -11.66
N ILE A 76 -17.52 0.72 -11.51
CA ILE A 76 -18.30 1.94 -11.72
C ILE A 76 -18.49 2.24 -13.21
N PHE A 77 -17.48 1.90 -14.04
CA PHE A 77 -17.45 2.23 -15.47
C PHE A 77 -17.76 1.03 -16.39
N SER A 78 -18.09 -0.14 -15.83
CA SER A 78 -18.61 -1.32 -16.55
C SER A 78 -20.12 -1.25 -16.73
#